data_AF-A0A956UN56-F1
#
_entry.id   AF-A0A956UN56-F1
#
_cell.length_a   1.000
_cell.length_b   1.000
_cell.length_c   1.000
_cell.angle_alpha   90.00
_cell.angle_beta   90.00
_cell.angle_gamma   90.00
#
_symmetry.space_group_name_H-M   'P 1'
#
loop_
_entity.id
_entity.type
_entity.pdbx_description
1 polymer ?
#
loop_
_entity_poly.entity_id
_entity_poly.type
_entity_poly.pdbx_seq_one_letter_code
_entity_poly.pdbx_strand_id
1 'polypeptide(L)' 'GNPVGMAKTIAANGSVSDGGGVNPVSGYSLVKADSIDAAVAMAKGCPILASGGSVEVCETYEIDD' A
#
# COMPACT_ATOMS: atom_id res chain seq x y z
N GLY A 1 5.04 15.21 8.83
CA GLY A 1 4.57 13.81 8.73
C GLY A 1 4.17 13.58 7.29
N ASN A 2 4.19 12.34 6.79
CA ASN A 2 3.90 12.06 5.39
C ASN A 2 2.38 11.90 5.23
N PRO A 3 1.62 12.92 4.76
CA PRO A 3 0.21 12.73 4.46
C PRO A 3 0.07 11.67 3.37
N VAL A 4 -1.04 10.92 3.43
CA VAL A 4 -1.36 9.90 2.46
C VAL A 4 -2.75 10.14 1.87
N GLY A 5 -2.88 9.86 0.58
CA GLY A 5 -4.15 9.90 -0.14
C GLY A 5 -5.00 8.65 0.05
N MET A 6 -5.92 8.42 -0.89
CA MET A 6 -6.76 7.23 -0.90
C MET A 6 -5.92 5.94 -1.07
N ALA A 7 -6.17 4.97 -0.20
CA ALA A 7 -5.46 3.70 -0.20
C ALA A 7 -6.05 2.69 -1.20
N LYS A 8 -5.21 1.76 -1.64
CA LYS A 8 -5.60 0.46 -2.20
C LYS A 8 -5.14 -0.66 -1.29
N THR A 9 -5.98 -1.65 -1.06
CA THR A 9 -5.64 -2.85 -0.30
C THR A 9 -5.36 -4.02 -1.24
N ILE A 10 -4.25 -4.72 -1.00
CA ILE A 10 -3.89 -5.98 -1.64
C ILE A 10 -4.10 -7.09 -0.62
N ALA A 11 -5.03 -8.00 -0.91
CA ALA A 11 -5.26 -9.18 -0.09
C ALA A 11 -4.27 -10.31 -0.42
N ALA A 12 -4.15 -11.29 0.47
CA ALA A 12 -3.26 -12.44 0.30
C ALA A 12 -3.48 -13.23 -1.00
N ASN A 13 -4.70 -13.23 -1.53
CA ASN A 13 -5.05 -13.86 -2.83
C ASN A 13 -4.66 -12.99 -4.04
N GLY A 14 -4.03 -11.84 -3.84
CA GLY A 14 -3.63 -10.89 -4.88
C GLY A 14 -4.73 -9.97 -5.39
N SER A 15 -5.96 -10.06 -4.88
CA SER A 15 -7.04 -9.13 -5.26
C SER A 15 -6.77 -7.74 -4.71
N VAL A 16 -7.12 -6.72 -5.51
CA VAL A 16 -6.96 -5.32 -5.17
C VAL A 16 -8.33 -4.69 -4.96
N SER A 17 -8.51 -3.95 -3.88
CA SER A 17 -9.72 -3.18 -3.57
C SER A 17 -9.37 -1.76 -3.15
N ASP A 18 -10.30 -0.82 -3.30
CA ASP A 18 -10.13 0.54 -2.81
C ASP A 18 -10.34 0.61 -1.28
N GLY A 19 -9.65 1.55 -0.62
CA GLY A 19 -9.66 1.76 0.83
C GLY A 19 -8.50 1.09 1.57
N GLY A 20 -8.36 1.43 2.85
CA GLY A 20 -7.28 0.98 3.75
C GLY A 20 -7.66 -0.20 4.64
N GLY A 21 -8.37 -1.19 4.09
CA GLY A 21 -8.76 -2.42 4.80
C GLY A 21 -9.46 -2.19 6.15
N VAL A 22 -9.50 -3.25 6.97
CA VAL A 22 -9.98 -3.20 8.37
C VAL A 22 -8.83 -3.43 9.36
N ASN A 23 -7.59 -3.51 8.87
CA ASN A 23 -6.46 -4.03 9.62
C ASN A 23 -5.50 -2.89 9.97
N PRO A 24 -5.13 -2.69 11.25
CA PRO A 24 -4.14 -1.69 11.62
C PRO A 24 -2.77 -2.06 11.02
N VAL A 25 -2.18 -1.13 10.27
CA VAL A 25 -0.85 -1.27 9.67
C VAL A 25 0.21 -1.41 10.77
N SER A 26 0.99 -2.49 10.73
CA SER A 26 2.07 -2.76 11.72
C SER A 26 3.41 -2.10 11.35
N GLY A 27 3.53 -1.55 10.15
CA GLY A 27 4.70 -0.81 9.66
C GLY A 27 4.49 -0.30 8.24
N TYR A 28 5.27 0.71 7.83
CA TYR A 28 5.18 1.29 6.49
C TYR A 28 6.56 1.40 5.82
N SER A 29 6.57 1.56 4.51
CA SER A 29 7.76 1.85 3.72
C SER A 29 7.40 2.85 2.63
N LEU A 30 8.34 3.70 2.26
CA LEU A 30 8.19 4.60 1.12
C LEU A 30 8.94 4.03 -0.08
N VAL A 31 8.26 3.97 -1.20
CA VAL A 31 8.83 3.50 -2.48
C VAL A 31 8.58 4.55 -3.54
N LYS A 32 9.49 4.64 -4.51
CA LYS A 32 9.30 5.46 -5.69
C LYS A 32 8.71 4.59 -6.81
N ALA A 33 7.59 5.03 -7.37
CA ALA A 33 6.92 4.39 -8.49
C ALA A 33 6.34 5.45 -9.43
N ASP A 34 6.18 5.10 -10.70
CA ASP A 34 5.67 6.04 -11.72
C ASP A 34 4.14 6.24 -11.63
N SER A 35 3.44 5.35 -10.92
CA SER A 35 1.99 5.42 -10.68
C SER A 35 1.57 4.53 -9.51
N ILE A 36 0.35 4.74 -8.99
CA ILE A 36 -0.24 3.85 -7.98
C ILE A 36 -0.34 2.39 -8.47
N ASP A 37 -0.62 2.15 -9.75
CA ASP A 37 -0.70 0.80 -10.31
C ASP A 37 0.68 0.13 -10.36
N ALA A 38 1.74 0.90 -10.66
CA ALA A 38 3.11 0.41 -10.59
C ALA A 38 3.50 0.08 -9.14
N ALA A 39 3.13 0.92 -8.17
CA ALA A 39 3.34 0.64 -6.76
C ALA A 39 2.60 -0.63 -6.29
N VAL A 40 1.35 -0.82 -6.72
CA VAL A 40 0.58 -2.05 -6.46
C VAL A 40 1.27 -3.27 -7.06
N ALA A 41 1.78 -3.17 -8.29
CA ALA A 41 2.52 -4.26 -8.92
C ALA A 41 3.79 -4.64 -8.14
N MET A 42 4.54 -3.66 -7.62
CA MET A 42 5.68 -3.91 -6.73
C MET A 42 5.24 -4.57 -5.42
N ALA A 43 4.18 -4.06 -4.79
CA ALA A 43 3.69 -4.53 -3.49
C ALA A 43 3.15 -5.96 -3.51
N LYS A 44 2.69 -6.46 -4.67
CA LYS A 44 2.30 -7.88 -4.84
C LYS A 44 3.44 -8.88 -4.55
N GLY A 45 4.70 -8.43 -4.57
CA GLY A 45 5.85 -9.24 -4.16
C GLY A 45 6.11 -9.29 -2.65
N CYS A 46 5.31 -8.61 -1.82
CA CYS A 46 5.55 -8.53 -0.38
C CYS A 46 5.36 -9.91 0.29
N PRO A 47 6.37 -10.41 1.05
CA PRO A 47 6.28 -11.74 1.69
C PRO A 47 5.10 -11.92 2.65
N ILE A 48 4.56 -10.83 3.20
CA ILE A 48 3.42 -10.89 4.12
C ILE A 48 2.15 -11.43 3.44
N LEU A 49 2.01 -11.22 2.13
CA LEU A 49 0.87 -11.73 1.36
C LEU A 49 0.88 -13.25 1.33
N ALA A 50 2.05 -13.88 1.18
CA ALA A 50 2.20 -15.34 1.26
C ALA A 50 1.93 -15.88 2.67
N SER A 51 2.04 -15.03 3.69
CA SER A 51 1.75 -15.37 5.10
C SER A 51 0.29 -15.08 5.49
N GLY A 52 -0.58 -14.76 4.53
CA GLY A 52 -2.00 -14.49 4.77
C GLY A 52 -2.32 -13.05 5.20
N GLY A 53 -1.35 -12.15 5.21
CA GLY A 53 -1.55 -10.74 5.52
C GLY A 53 -2.06 -9.91 4.34
N SER A 54 -2.16 -8.61 4.56
CA SER A 54 -2.57 -7.62 3.55
C SER A 54 -1.55 -6.49 3.46
N VAL A 55 -1.54 -5.77 2.33
CA VAL A 55 -0.73 -4.57 2.13
C VAL A 55 -1.63 -3.42 1.71
N GLU A 56 -1.46 -2.26 2.33
CA GLU A 56 -2.09 -1.01 1.92
C GLU A 56 -1.08 -0.16 1.13
N VAL A 57 -1.53 0.42 0.02
CA VAL A 57 -0.71 1.24 -0.88
C VAL A 57 -1.39 2.58 -1.09
N CYS A 58 -0.70 3.66 -0.78
CA CYS A 58 -1.17 5.03 -0.95
C CYS A 58 -0.09 5.89 -1.59
N GLU A 59 -0.50 6.91 -2.34
CA GLU A 59 0.40 8.00 -2.71
C GLU A 59 0.63 8.91 -1.50
N THR A 60 1.87 9.38 -1.36
CA THR A 60 2.25 10.39 -0.37
C THR A 60 2.67 11.67 -1.06
N TYR A 61 2.51 12.79 -0.37
CA TYR A 61 2.79 14.12 -0.90
C TYR A 61 3.68 14.88 0.08
N GLU A 62 4.60 15.68 -0.43
CA GLU A 62 5.34 16.62 0.41
C GLU A 62 4.39 17.72 0.88
N ILE A 63 4.52 18.10 2.15
CA ILE A 63 3.88 19.29 2.70
C ILE A 63 4.99 20.31 2.87
N ASP A 64 4.86 21.43 2.16
CA ASP A 64 5.68 22.62 2.40
C ASP A 64 5.26 23.26 3.73
N ASP A 65 6.23 23.64 4.56
CA ASP A 65 6.02 24.28 5.87
C ASP A 65 5.44 25.71 5.77
#